data_AF-A0A1W9Z7T2-F1
#
_entry.id   AF-A0A1W9Z7T2-F1
#
_cell.length_a   1.000
_cell.length_b   1.000
_cell.length_c   1.000
_cell.angle_alpha   90.00
_cell.angle_beta   90.00
_cell.angle_gamma   90.00
#
_symmetry.space_group_name_H-M   'P 1'
#
loop_
_entity.id
_entity.type
_entity.pdbx_description
1 polymer ?
#
loop_
_entity_poly.entity_id
_entity_poly.type
_entity_poly.pdbx_seq_one_letter_code
_entity_poly.pdbx_strand_id
1 'polypeptide(L)'
;MAGSSAAPRTRYASCGEIDIAYQVFGDGPMDLLVLPGPLIPIDCVDLEPSMYRFHRRLASFCRVTRFDQRGIGLSSRVPSLDMLGPESWAQDALAVMNAVGCEKATIFAPGFTSLAGVVLAADHSDRVNSLVIANGAARTLRGPDYPIGAELDAADRFTSVGMEPDAVEQGFDMLGIIAPSVAHDEAFRSWWDMAGNRAASPSMARAFINKVREGDVRDRLPRIAVPTLIVHRDNPDFSPVEHAHYLAERIAGSRLVELPGSDALYWVGDTGPMLDEIEEFITGVRGGSEVERLLTTIAFTDIVGSTERAAALGDYRWRDLLDNHDRIVRHELQRFGGREVNTAGDGFVATFSSPSAAIACADAIVDAVHVLGIEVRVGIHAGEVEVRGADVAGMAVHIGARVAALAGPSEVLVSSTLRDIVTGSRHRFGDRGETPLKGVPGAWRLYALVREHAGVRR
;
A
#
# COMPACT_ATOMS: atom_id res chain seq x y z
N MET A 1 -10.47 9.69 -20.41
CA MET A 1 -11.06 10.60 -19.40
C MET A 1 -10.35 10.33 -18.09
N ALA A 2 -9.72 11.34 -17.50
CA ALA A 2 -8.95 11.19 -16.26
C ALA A 2 -9.90 10.80 -15.11
N GLY A 3 -9.69 9.61 -14.54
CA GLY A 3 -10.42 9.14 -13.36
C GLY A 3 -10.13 10.06 -12.19
N SER A 4 -11.15 10.78 -11.73
CA SER A 4 -11.09 11.70 -10.60
C SER A 4 -10.53 11.00 -9.36
N SER A 5 -9.46 11.56 -8.79
CA SER A 5 -8.87 11.19 -7.50
C SER A 5 -9.74 11.59 -6.28
N ALA A 6 -11.05 11.71 -6.46
CA ALA A 6 -11.96 12.07 -5.37
C ALA A 6 -12.18 10.86 -4.46
N ALA A 7 -12.18 11.11 -3.15
CA ALA A 7 -12.58 10.11 -2.16
C ALA A 7 -13.97 9.55 -2.51
N PRO A 8 -14.18 8.22 -2.36
CA PRO A 8 -15.45 7.60 -2.72
C PRO A 8 -16.60 8.18 -1.90
N ARG A 9 -17.67 8.57 -2.58
CA ARG A 9 -18.85 9.17 -1.93
C ARG A 9 -19.65 8.09 -1.19
N THR A 10 -19.93 8.32 0.09
CA THR A 10 -20.82 7.47 0.89
C THR A 10 -22.27 7.57 0.41
N ARG A 11 -22.93 6.41 0.31
CA ARG A 11 -24.34 6.21 -0.04
C ARG A 11 -24.95 5.22 0.95
N TYR A 12 -26.27 5.03 0.88
CA TYR A 12 -27.01 4.18 1.80
C TYR A 12 -27.89 3.19 1.03
N ALA A 13 -27.90 1.94 1.48
CA ALA A 13 -28.77 0.87 1.00
C ALA A 13 -29.81 0.55 2.07
N SER A 14 -31.08 0.43 1.68
CA SER A 14 -32.14 0.02 2.62
C SER A 14 -32.10 -1.49 2.84
N CYS A 15 -32.03 -1.90 4.10
CA CYS A 15 -32.11 -3.29 4.55
C CYS A 15 -33.23 -3.42 5.59
N GLY A 16 -34.48 -3.44 5.12
CA GLY A 16 -35.64 -3.36 6.01
C GLY A 16 -35.76 -1.96 6.63
N GLU A 17 -35.77 -1.87 7.96
CA GLU A 17 -35.88 -0.59 8.69
C GLU A 17 -34.54 0.09 8.97
N ILE A 18 -33.43 -0.49 8.52
CA ILE A 18 -32.08 0.05 8.71
C ILE A 18 -31.44 0.44 7.38
N ASP A 19 -30.58 1.46 7.43
CA ASP A 19 -29.77 1.93 6.33
C ASP A 19 -28.33 1.46 6.49
N ILE A 20 -27.78 0.87 5.43
CA ILE A 20 -26.42 0.36 5.36
C ILE A 20 -25.56 1.33 4.54
N ALA A 21 -24.60 1.98 5.20
CA ALA A 21 -23.68 2.90 4.55
C ALA A 21 -22.67 2.13 3.69
N TYR A 22 -22.48 2.55 2.44
CA TYR A 22 -21.55 1.92 1.51
C TYR A 22 -20.84 2.92 0.60
N GLN A 23 -19.74 2.48 0.00
CA GLN A 23 -18.93 3.21 -0.96
C GLN A 23 -18.57 2.29 -2.14
N VAL A 24 -18.51 2.87 -3.34
CA VAL A 24 -18.12 2.17 -4.58
C VAL A 24 -16.98 2.93 -5.24
N PHE A 25 -15.94 2.22 -5.68
CA PHE A 25 -14.80 2.76 -6.40
C PHE A 25 -14.11 1.69 -7.26
N GLY A 26 -13.24 2.13 -8.17
CA GLY A 26 -12.71 1.25 -9.22
C GLY A 26 -13.69 1.10 -10.39
N ASP A 27 -13.14 0.82 -11.56
CA ASP A 27 -13.85 0.65 -12.83
C ASP A 27 -13.53 -0.69 -13.50
N GLY A 28 -12.94 -1.62 -12.74
CA GLY A 28 -12.65 -2.97 -13.20
C GLY A 28 -13.92 -3.75 -13.57
N PRO A 29 -13.81 -4.75 -14.48
CA PRO A 29 -14.97 -5.45 -15.03
C PRO A 29 -15.63 -6.43 -14.04
N MET A 30 -14.93 -6.80 -12.96
CA MET A 30 -15.41 -7.75 -11.95
C MET A 30 -15.93 -7.01 -10.72
N ASP A 31 -17.10 -7.41 -10.22
CA ASP A 31 -17.65 -6.89 -8.96
C ASP A 31 -17.02 -7.59 -7.75
N LEU A 32 -16.42 -6.80 -6.86
CA LEU A 32 -15.86 -7.27 -5.59
C LEU A 32 -16.59 -6.59 -4.42
N LEU A 33 -17.23 -7.39 -3.58
CA LEU A 33 -17.80 -6.92 -2.32
C LEU A 33 -16.82 -7.24 -1.18
N VAL A 34 -16.30 -6.21 -0.54
CA VAL A 34 -15.44 -6.31 0.64
C VAL A 34 -16.32 -6.29 1.88
N LEU A 35 -16.40 -7.42 2.60
CA LEU A 35 -17.02 -7.45 3.91
C LEU A 35 -16.14 -6.63 4.88
N PRO A 36 -16.76 -5.82 5.77
CA PRO A 36 -16.01 -4.85 6.56
C PRO A 36 -14.95 -5.49 7.46
N GLY A 37 -13.78 -4.87 7.51
CA GLY A 37 -12.74 -5.22 8.48
C GLY A 37 -13.16 -4.92 9.93
N PRO A 38 -12.32 -5.27 10.92
CA PRO A 38 -12.67 -5.20 12.33
C PRO A 38 -12.96 -3.78 12.80
N LEU A 39 -14.24 -3.44 12.98
CA LEU A 39 -14.69 -2.17 13.57
C LEU A 39 -13.96 -0.94 12.98
N ILE A 40 -13.71 -0.93 11.67
CA ILE A 40 -13.18 0.23 10.94
C ILE A 40 -14.27 0.77 10.02
N PRO A 41 -14.79 1.98 10.28
CA PRO A 41 -15.78 2.61 9.41
C PRO A 41 -15.23 2.91 8.02
N ILE A 42 -16.07 2.83 6.99
CA ILE A 42 -15.69 3.12 5.61
C ILE A 42 -15.19 4.56 5.39
N ASP A 43 -15.56 5.52 6.26
CA ASP A 43 -15.06 6.90 6.23
C ASP A 43 -13.64 7.05 6.83
N CYS A 44 -13.11 6.00 7.47
CA CYS A 44 -11.78 5.97 8.06
C CYS A 44 -10.76 5.21 7.22
N VAL A 45 -11.20 4.35 6.28
CA VAL A 45 -10.32 3.45 5.50
C VAL A 45 -9.26 4.22 4.71
N ASP A 46 -9.62 5.34 4.08
CA ASP A 46 -8.70 6.10 3.23
C ASP A 46 -7.77 7.01 4.03
N LEU A 47 -7.95 7.10 5.36
CA LEU A 47 -7.08 7.88 6.25
C LEU A 47 -5.81 7.09 6.64
N GLU A 48 -5.84 5.76 6.56
CA GLU A 48 -4.69 4.91 6.83
C GLU A 48 -4.00 4.48 5.53
N PRO A 49 -2.74 4.91 5.28
CA PRO A 49 -2.06 4.65 4.02
C PRO A 49 -1.96 3.17 3.63
N SER A 50 -1.77 2.26 4.58
CA SER A 50 -1.69 0.82 4.29
C SER A 50 -3.04 0.26 3.79
N MET A 51 -4.14 0.59 4.48
CA MET A 51 -5.48 0.16 4.12
C MET A 51 -5.95 0.78 2.80
N TYR A 52 -5.67 2.07 2.59
CA TYR A 52 -5.90 2.76 1.34
C TYR A 52 -5.22 2.06 0.16
N ARG A 53 -3.92 1.75 0.28
CA ARG A 53 -3.15 1.07 -0.76
C ARG A 53 -3.70 -0.32 -1.07
N PHE A 54 -4.06 -1.09 -0.06
CA PHE A 54 -4.66 -2.42 -0.24
C PHE A 54 -5.97 -2.34 -1.05
N HIS A 55 -6.88 -1.45 -0.66
CA HIS A 55 -8.16 -1.26 -1.35
C HIS A 55 -7.98 -0.69 -2.76
N ARG A 56 -7.02 0.21 -2.96
CA ARG A 56 -6.65 0.71 -4.30
C ARG A 56 -6.10 -0.40 -5.20
N ARG A 57 -5.33 -1.34 -4.66
CA ARG A 57 -4.83 -2.48 -5.43
C ARG A 57 -5.98 -3.39 -5.88
N LEU A 58 -6.92 -3.71 -4.99
CA LEU A 58 -8.14 -4.42 -5.39
C LEU A 58 -8.93 -3.67 -6.47
N ALA A 59 -9.05 -2.34 -6.34
CA ALA A 59 -9.73 -1.50 -7.31
C ALA A 59 -9.01 -1.33 -8.66
N SER A 60 -7.76 -1.80 -8.78
CA SER A 60 -7.03 -1.78 -10.05
C SER A 60 -7.54 -2.83 -11.04
N PHE A 61 -8.22 -3.88 -10.56
CA PHE A 61 -8.78 -4.94 -11.40
C PHE A 61 -10.26 -5.25 -11.10
N CYS A 62 -10.85 -4.67 -10.05
CA CYS A 62 -12.27 -4.82 -9.70
C CYS A 62 -13.00 -3.47 -9.59
N ARG A 63 -14.33 -3.51 -9.79
CA ARG A 63 -15.25 -2.54 -9.19
C ARG A 63 -15.50 -2.96 -7.74
N VAL A 64 -14.95 -2.20 -6.80
CA VAL A 64 -14.96 -2.52 -5.37
C VAL A 64 -16.10 -1.82 -4.66
N THR A 65 -16.89 -2.59 -3.92
CA THR A 65 -17.91 -2.10 -2.99
C THR A 65 -17.49 -2.45 -1.56
N ARG A 66 -17.48 -1.46 -0.67
CA ARG A 66 -17.26 -1.65 0.79
C ARG A 66 -18.41 -1.00 1.56
N PHE A 67 -18.73 -1.52 2.72
CA PHE A 67 -19.85 -1.03 3.53
C PHE A 67 -19.60 -1.20 5.02
N ASP A 68 -20.31 -0.41 5.83
CA ASP A 68 -20.35 -0.57 7.28
C ASP A 68 -21.45 -1.57 7.66
N GLN A 69 -21.15 -2.55 8.50
CA GLN A 69 -22.19 -3.44 9.05
C GLN A 69 -23.22 -2.66 9.86
N ARG A 70 -24.44 -3.20 9.97
CA ARG A 70 -25.46 -2.64 10.87
C ARG A 70 -24.90 -2.41 12.29
N GLY A 71 -25.22 -1.26 12.88
CA GLY A 71 -24.72 -0.87 14.19
C GLY A 71 -23.28 -0.35 14.22
N ILE A 72 -22.55 -0.37 13.10
CA ILE A 72 -21.17 0.08 12.97
C ILE A 72 -21.08 1.32 12.06
N GLY A 73 -20.18 2.24 12.40
CA GLY A 73 -19.81 3.37 11.57
C GLY A 73 -20.99 4.26 11.21
N LEU A 74 -21.20 4.47 9.92
CA LEU A 74 -22.26 5.31 9.38
C LEU A 74 -23.59 4.57 9.14
N SER A 75 -23.63 3.24 9.30
CA SER A 75 -24.86 2.47 9.20
C SER A 75 -25.79 2.70 10.39
N SER A 76 -27.09 2.45 10.22
CA SER A 76 -28.07 2.65 11.28
C SER A 76 -27.73 1.83 12.52
N ARG A 77 -28.03 2.41 13.68
CA ARG A 77 -28.02 1.67 14.95
C ARG A 77 -29.08 0.57 14.93
N VAL A 78 -28.77 -0.55 15.59
CA VAL A 78 -29.72 -1.66 15.70
C VAL A 78 -30.70 -1.44 16.88
N PRO A 79 -32.01 -1.65 16.68
CA PRO A 79 -33.00 -1.55 17.75
C PRO A 79 -32.99 -2.75 18.71
N SER A 80 -32.48 -3.91 18.27
CA SER A 80 -32.31 -5.12 19.08
C SER A 80 -30.99 -5.82 18.76
N LEU A 81 -30.37 -6.44 19.77
CA LEU A 81 -29.14 -7.22 19.61
C LEU A 81 -29.37 -8.55 18.89
N ASP A 82 -30.62 -9.03 18.80
CA ASP A 82 -30.98 -10.22 18.03
C ASP A 82 -30.84 -9.99 16.52
N MET A 83 -30.73 -8.73 16.09
CA MET A 83 -30.46 -8.36 14.70
C MET A 83 -28.99 -8.47 14.32
N LEU A 84 -28.11 -8.89 15.24
CA LEU A 84 -26.69 -9.09 14.98
C LEU A 84 -26.40 -10.58 14.80
N GLY A 85 -25.54 -10.90 13.84
CA GLY A 85 -25.10 -12.27 13.58
C GLY A 85 -24.81 -12.52 12.10
N PRO A 86 -24.21 -13.68 11.77
CA PRO A 86 -23.78 -14.01 10.41
C PRO A 86 -24.88 -13.87 9.36
N GLU A 87 -26.10 -14.30 9.66
CA GLU A 87 -27.26 -14.23 8.76
C GLU A 87 -27.68 -12.79 8.47
N SER A 88 -27.72 -11.97 9.52
CA SER A 88 -28.04 -10.55 9.44
C SER A 88 -26.96 -9.76 8.67
N TRP A 89 -25.69 -10.08 8.87
CA TRP A 89 -24.59 -9.46 8.12
C TRP A 89 -24.58 -9.87 6.64
N ALA A 90 -24.98 -11.11 6.33
CA ALA A 90 -25.20 -11.54 4.95
C ALA A 90 -26.36 -10.75 4.29
N GLN A 91 -27.44 -10.46 5.02
CA GLN A 91 -28.52 -9.60 4.53
C GLN A 91 -28.05 -8.17 4.23
N ASP A 92 -27.18 -7.60 5.08
CA ASP A 92 -26.60 -6.27 4.83
C ASP A 92 -25.83 -6.25 3.50
N ALA A 93 -25.00 -7.27 3.26
CA ALA A 93 -24.25 -7.43 2.02
C ALA A 93 -25.18 -7.52 0.79
N LEU A 94 -26.25 -8.32 0.87
CA LEU A 94 -27.23 -8.45 -0.21
C LEU A 94 -27.98 -7.13 -0.48
N ALA A 95 -28.33 -6.38 0.57
CA ALA A 95 -28.97 -5.08 0.43
C ALA A 95 -28.06 -4.08 -0.31
N VAL A 96 -26.78 -4.05 0.05
CA VAL A 96 -25.76 -3.22 -0.62
C VAL A 96 -25.60 -3.64 -2.09
N MET A 97 -25.49 -4.94 -2.36
CA MET A 97 -25.41 -5.46 -3.74
C MET A 97 -26.61 -5.03 -4.60
N ASN A 98 -27.83 -5.10 -4.05
CA ASN A 98 -29.03 -4.65 -4.74
C ASN A 98 -28.97 -3.13 -5.02
N ALA A 99 -28.54 -2.33 -4.04
CA ALA A 99 -28.46 -0.87 -4.18
C ALA A 99 -27.44 -0.41 -5.23
N VAL A 100 -26.37 -1.17 -5.45
CA VAL A 100 -25.36 -0.88 -6.48
C VAL A 100 -25.71 -1.49 -7.85
N GLY A 101 -26.80 -2.26 -7.95
CA GLY A 101 -27.18 -2.97 -9.17
C GLY A 101 -26.23 -4.12 -9.52
N CYS A 102 -25.67 -4.78 -8.50
CA CYS A 102 -24.79 -5.95 -8.65
C CYS A 102 -25.60 -7.24 -8.51
N GLU A 103 -25.71 -7.99 -9.60
CA GLU A 103 -26.40 -9.29 -9.61
C GLU A 103 -25.56 -10.36 -8.90
N LYS A 104 -24.27 -10.46 -9.21
CA LYS A 104 -23.32 -11.39 -8.59
C LYS A 104 -21.98 -10.71 -8.33
N ALA A 105 -21.38 -11.00 -7.18
CA ALA A 105 -20.06 -10.48 -6.80
C ALA A 105 -19.12 -11.59 -6.35
N THR A 106 -17.81 -11.36 -6.48
CA THR A 106 -16.83 -12.02 -5.63
C THR A 106 -16.93 -11.44 -4.22
N ILE A 107 -16.95 -12.28 -3.20
CA ILE A 107 -17.00 -11.85 -1.79
C ILE A 107 -15.61 -11.96 -1.17
N PHE A 108 -15.06 -10.86 -0.69
CA PHE A 108 -13.84 -10.85 0.13
C PHE A 108 -14.21 -10.76 1.60
N ALA A 109 -13.93 -11.83 2.35
CA ALA A 109 -14.38 -12.04 3.73
C ALA A 109 -13.19 -12.23 4.69
N PRO A 110 -12.57 -11.13 5.17
CA PRO A 110 -11.46 -11.21 6.10
C PRO A 110 -11.87 -11.46 7.55
N GLY A 111 -11.05 -12.21 8.29
CA GLY A 111 -11.20 -12.42 9.73
C GLY A 111 -12.57 -12.99 10.10
N PHE A 112 -13.23 -12.42 11.11
CA PHE A 112 -14.55 -12.87 11.54
C PHE A 112 -15.65 -12.72 10.48
N THR A 113 -15.49 -11.85 9.48
CA THR A 113 -16.51 -11.70 8.44
C THR A 113 -16.60 -12.92 7.53
N SER A 114 -15.62 -13.83 7.61
CA SER A 114 -15.73 -15.17 7.03
C SER A 114 -17.01 -15.90 7.44
N LEU A 115 -17.56 -15.65 8.63
CA LEU A 115 -18.87 -16.21 9.04
C LEU A 115 -19.99 -15.77 8.09
N ALA A 116 -20.09 -14.47 7.80
CA ALA A 116 -21.07 -13.94 6.85
C ALA A 116 -20.74 -14.34 5.40
N GLY A 117 -19.45 -14.43 5.04
CA GLY A 117 -19.00 -14.92 3.73
C GLY A 117 -19.43 -16.36 3.47
N VAL A 118 -19.32 -17.24 4.47
CA VAL A 118 -19.78 -18.63 4.41
C VAL A 118 -21.31 -18.70 4.27
N VAL A 119 -22.06 -17.88 5.03
CA VAL A 119 -23.53 -17.80 4.88
C VAL A 119 -23.90 -17.37 3.46
N LEU A 120 -23.28 -16.31 2.92
CA LEU A 120 -23.52 -15.84 1.55
C LEU A 120 -23.22 -16.93 0.51
N ALA A 121 -22.07 -17.58 0.61
CA ALA A 121 -21.65 -18.58 -0.37
C ALA A 121 -22.48 -19.87 -0.31
N ALA A 122 -22.98 -20.25 0.87
CA ALA A 122 -23.77 -21.47 1.05
C ALA A 122 -25.27 -21.26 0.80
N ASP A 123 -25.85 -20.17 1.31
CA ASP A 123 -27.29 -19.96 1.34
C ASP A 123 -27.76 -19.01 0.21
N HIS A 124 -26.83 -18.28 -0.41
CA HIS A 124 -27.07 -17.30 -1.48
C HIS A 124 -26.10 -17.46 -2.66
N SER A 125 -25.79 -18.70 -3.04
CA SER A 125 -24.86 -19.01 -4.15
C SER A 125 -25.29 -18.42 -5.50
N ASP A 126 -26.56 -18.09 -5.67
CA ASP A 126 -27.09 -17.38 -6.84
C ASP A 126 -26.65 -15.90 -6.91
N ARG A 127 -26.11 -15.36 -5.82
CA ARG A 127 -25.58 -13.99 -5.70
C ARG A 127 -24.06 -13.96 -5.58
N VAL A 128 -23.39 -15.09 -5.44
CA VAL A 128 -21.93 -15.16 -5.24
C VAL A 128 -21.27 -15.79 -6.48
N ASN A 129 -20.28 -15.09 -7.05
CA ASN A 129 -19.46 -15.63 -8.13
C ASN A 129 -18.33 -16.52 -7.58
N SER A 130 -17.65 -16.04 -6.55
CA SER A 130 -16.62 -16.75 -5.81
C SER A 130 -16.44 -16.16 -4.42
N LEU A 131 -15.81 -16.92 -3.52
CA LEU A 131 -15.53 -16.51 -2.14
C LEU A 131 -14.01 -16.47 -1.91
N VAL A 132 -13.53 -15.39 -1.29
CA VAL A 132 -12.15 -15.27 -0.79
C VAL A 132 -12.22 -15.10 0.72
N ILE A 133 -11.67 -16.05 1.46
CA ILE A 133 -11.53 -16.00 2.92
C ILE A 133 -10.08 -15.63 3.24
N ALA A 134 -9.88 -14.54 3.99
CA ALA A 134 -8.56 -14.10 4.43
C ALA A 134 -8.45 -14.16 5.96
N ASN A 135 -7.52 -14.97 6.50
CA ASN A 135 -7.32 -15.11 7.96
C ASN A 135 -8.61 -15.44 8.74
N GLY A 136 -9.54 -16.20 8.13
CA GLY A 136 -10.89 -16.42 8.62
C GLY A 136 -11.13 -17.80 9.25
N ALA A 137 -12.32 -18.01 9.80
CA ALA A 137 -12.70 -19.24 10.49
C ALA A 137 -14.20 -19.54 10.33
N ALA A 138 -14.60 -20.81 10.39
CA ALA A 138 -16.01 -21.21 10.40
C ALA A 138 -16.68 -21.14 11.78
N ARG A 139 -15.86 -21.01 12.83
CA ARG A 139 -16.24 -20.87 14.23
C ARG A 139 -15.07 -20.27 14.99
N THR A 140 -15.36 -19.43 15.98
CA THR A 140 -14.34 -18.67 16.73
C THR A 140 -13.94 -19.32 18.06
N LEU A 141 -14.88 -19.97 18.74
CA LEU A 141 -14.66 -20.55 20.06
C LEU A 141 -14.39 -22.05 19.96
N ARG A 142 -13.48 -22.53 20.82
CA ARG A 142 -13.27 -23.97 21.00
C ARG A 142 -14.57 -24.67 21.41
N GLY A 143 -14.67 -25.92 21.03
CA GLY A 143 -15.74 -26.82 21.43
C GLY A 143 -15.30 -28.28 21.33
N PRO A 144 -16.11 -29.24 21.81
CA PRO A 144 -15.75 -30.66 21.81
C PRO A 144 -15.32 -31.19 20.44
N ASP A 145 -16.00 -30.75 19.37
CA ASP A 145 -15.73 -31.14 17.98
C ASP A 145 -15.03 -30.03 17.17
N TYR A 146 -14.43 -29.06 17.86
CA TYR A 146 -13.70 -27.95 17.26
C TYR A 146 -12.63 -27.45 18.22
N PRO A 147 -11.47 -28.11 18.30
CA PRO A 147 -10.42 -27.77 19.27
C PRO A 147 -9.62 -26.50 18.89
N ILE A 148 -10.07 -25.75 17.87
CA ILE A 148 -9.39 -24.58 17.29
C ILE A 148 -10.04 -23.30 17.83
N GLY A 149 -9.27 -22.22 17.99
CA GLY A 149 -9.75 -20.91 18.40
C GLY A 149 -9.58 -20.63 19.90
N ALA A 150 -10.30 -19.61 20.39
CA ALA A 150 -10.16 -19.09 21.75
C ALA A 150 -10.94 -19.91 22.79
N GLU A 151 -10.44 -19.93 24.03
CA GLU A 151 -11.09 -20.59 25.17
C GLU A 151 -12.01 -19.62 25.93
N LEU A 152 -13.12 -20.14 26.46
CA LEU A 152 -14.08 -19.40 27.30
C LEU A 152 -13.64 -19.38 28.78
N ASP A 153 -12.35 -19.32 29.07
CA ASP A 153 -11.87 -19.24 30.45
C ASP A 153 -11.84 -17.77 30.92
N ALA A 154 -12.21 -17.53 32.18
CA ALA A 154 -12.07 -16.22 32.83
C ALA A 154 -10.61 -15.75 32.94
N ALA A 155 -9.64 -16.65 32.72
CA ALA A 155 -8.23 -16.34 32.57
C ALA A 155 -7.83 -15.86 31.15
N ASP A 156 -8.69 -16.06 30.14
CA ASP A 156 -8.44 -15.54 28.80
C ASP A 156 -8.70 -14.02 28.76
N ARG A 157 -7.62 -13.26 28.72
CA ARG A 157 -7.65 -11.78 28.74
C ARG A 157 -8.30 -11.21 27.48
N PHE A 158 -8.35 -11.94 26.36
CA PHE A 158 -9.07 -11.50 25.15
C PHE A 158 -10.58 -11.41 25.38
N THR A 159 -11.11 -12.37 26.12
CA THR A 159 -12.56 -12.51 26.31
C THR A 159 -13.10 -11.83 27.56
N SER A 160 -12.20 -11.24 28.35
CA SER A 160 -12.46 -10.51 29.59
C SER A 160 -11.98 -9.05 29.49
N VAL A 161 -10.69 -8.80 29.74
CA VAL A 161 -10.09 -7.45 29.79
C VAL A 161 -10.17 -6.74 28.43
N GLY A 162 -9.91 -7.46 27.33
CA GLY A 162 -9.92 -6.92 25.96
C GLY A 162 -11.26 -6.37 25.48
N MET A 163 -12.35 -6.64 26.20
CA MET A 163 -13.69 -6.18 25.90
C MET A 163 -14.11 -4.94 26.72
N GLU A 164 -13.28 -4.50 27.66
CA GLU A 164 -13.53 -3.31 28.48
C GLU A 164 -13.04 -2.03 27.79
N PRO A 165 -13.71 -0.87 28.00
CA PRO A 165 -13.33 0.40 27.37
C PRO A 165 -11.89 0.85 27.67
N ASP A 166 -11.34 0.41 28.80
CA ASP A 166 -10.03 0.75 29.33
C ASP A 166 -9.03 -0.42 29.26
N ALA A 167 -9.28 -1.41 28.38
CA ALA A 167 -8.43 -2.59 28.20
C ALA A 167 -6.93 -2.26 28.07
N VAL A 168 -6.61 -1.19 27.32
CA VAL A 168 -5.23 -0.72 27.11
C VAL A 168 -4.62 -0.19 28.41
N GLU A 169 -5.37 0.57 29.21
CA GLU A 169 -4.93 1.05 30.53
C GLU A 169 -4.76 -0.09 31.53
N GLN A 170 -5.51 -1.18 31.34
CA GLN A 170 -5.36 -2.44 32.06
C GLN A 170 -4.25 -3.35 31.50
N GLY A 171 -3.44 -2.84 30.56
CA GLY A 171 -2.26 -3.52 30.01
C GLY A 171 -2.58 -4.62 29.00
N PHE A 172 -3.71 -4.53 28.30
CA PHE A 172 -4.08 -5.44 27.22
C PHE A 172 -3.87 -4.77 25.85
N ASP A 173 -2.72 -5.04 25.22
CA ASP A 173 -2.40 -4.49 23.90
C ASP A 173 -2.94 -5.39 22.79
N MET A 174 -4.21 -5.23 22.46
CA MET A 174 -4.89 -5.95 21.38
C MET A 174 -4.13 -5.86 20.05
N LEU A 175 -3.63 -4.67 19.72
CA LEU A 175 -2.92 -4.41 18.46
C LEU A 175 -1.62 -5.21 18.37
N GLY A 176 -0.88 -5.31 19.49
CA GLY A 176 0.34 -6.12 19.59
C GLY A 176 0.14 -7.59 19.23
N ILE A 177 -1.10 -8.09 19.32
CA ILE A 177 -1.41 -9.48 19.04
C ILE A 177 -1.94 -9.66 17.61
N ILE A 178 -2.84 -8.78 17.14
CA ILE A 178 -3.45 -8.93 15.80
C ILE A 178 -2.64 -8.32 14.65
N ALA A 179 -1.75 -7.39 14.96
CA ALA A 179 -0.92 -6.74 13.96
C ALA A 179 0.47 -6.39 14.51
N PRO A 180 1.30 -7.41 14.85
CA PRO A 180 2.61 -7.19 15.45
C PRO A 180 3.53 -6.29 14.61
N SER A 181 3.37 -6.29 13.27
CA SER A 181 4.23 -5.51 12.36
C SER A 181 4.10 -3.99 12.52
N VAL A 182 2.95 -3.52 13.02
CA VAL A 182 2.63 -2.08 13.18
C VAL A 182 2.35 -1.70 14.63
N ALA A 183 2.50 -2.64 15.57
CA ALA A 183 2.18 -2.44 16.99
C ALA A 183 2.99 -1.31 17.66
N HIS A 184 4.17 -0.99 17.12
CA HIS A 184 5.06 0.08 17.58
C HIS A 184 4.98 1.37 16.74
N ASP A 185 4.11 1.42 15.74
CA ASP A 185 3.87 2.63 14.94
C ASP A 185 2.83 3.53 15.64
N GLU A 186 3.30 4.62 16.24
CA GLU A 186 2.43 5.57 16.97
C GLU A 186 1.35 6.21 16.09
N ALA A 187 1.64 6.45 14.80
CA ALA A 187 0.67 7.01 13.87
C ALA A 187 -0.43 6.00 13.56
N PHE A 188 -0.05 4.74 13.31
CA PHE A 188 -1.01 3.65 13.10
C PHE A 188 -1.88 3.43 14.35
N ARG A 189 -1.27 3.40 15.54
CA ARG A 189 -2.00 3.27 16.82
C ARG A 189 -3.01 4.39 17.01
N SER A 190 -2.60 5.64 16.77
CA SER A 190 -3.50 6.79 16.91
C SER A 190 -4.68 6.71 15.94
N TRP A 191 -4.43 6.31 14.69
CA TRP A 191 -5.51 6.08 13.72
C TRP A 191 -6.42 4.92 14.14
N TRP A 192 -5.84 3.81 14.61
CA TRP A 192 -6.58 2.61 15.05
C TRP A 192 -7.55 2.95 16.18
N ASP A 193 -7.08 3.67 17.21
CA ASP A 193 -7.90 4.10 18.34
C ASP A 193 -9.00 5.08 17.90
N MET A 194 -8.67 6.03 17.02
CA MET A 194 -9.66 6.96 16.46
C MET A 194 -10.74 6.21 15.67
N ALA A 195 -10.35 5.31 14.77
CA ALA A 195 -11.26 4.56 13.92
C ALA A 195 -12.18 3.66 14.75
N GLY A 196 -11.64 2.93 15.73
CA GLY A 196 -12.41 2.07 16.63
C GLY A 196 -13.44 2.85 17.46
N ASN A 197 -13.05 3.99 18.05
CA ASN A 197 -13.95 4.86 18.81
C ASN A 197 -15.08 5.46 17.95
N ARG A 198 -14.80 5.64 16.66
CA ARG A 198 -15.77 6.15 15.69
C ARG A 198 -16.70 5.05 15.16
N ALA A 199 -16.28 3.79 15.28
CA ALA A 199 -17.02 2.63 14.77
C ALA A 199 -18.23 2.27 15.61
N ALA A 200 -18.08 2.18 16.92
CA ALA A 200 -19.14 1.74 17.80
C ALA A 200 -18.94 2.29 19.22
N SER A 201 -20.05 2.54 19.93
CA SER A 201 -19.97 2.74 21.38
C SER A 201 -19.46 1.45 22.05
N PRO A 202 -18.83 1.52 23.24
CA PRO A 202 -18.32 0.32 23.90
C PRO A 202 -19.37 -0.78 24.14
N SER A 203 -20.62 -0.40 24.43
CA SER A 203 -21.74 -1.34 24.56
C SER A 203 -22.08 -2.07 23.26
N MET A 204 -22.00 -1.37 22.13
CA MET A 204 -22.28 -1.93 20.81
C MET A 204 -21.13 -2.80 20.32
N ALA A 205 -19.88 -2.35 20.50
CA ALA A 205 -18.69 -3.15 20.20
C ALA A 205 -18.71 -4.49 20.97
N ARG A 206 -19.06 -4.44 22.26
CA ARG A 206 -19.19 -5.65 23.11
C ARG A 206 -20.28 -6.60 22.61
N ALA A 207 -21.46 -6.08 22.27
CA ALA A 207 -22.55 -6.88 21.73
C ALA A 207 -22.16 -7.53 20.39
N PHE A 208 -21.51 -6.77 19.53
CA PHE A 208 -21.01 -7.24 18.25
C PHE A 208 -19.96 -8.37 18.41
N ILE A 209 -18.96 -8.15 19.26
CA ILE A 209 -17.91 -9.14 19.55
C ILE A 209 -18.51 -10.42 20.14
N ASN A 210 -19.50 -10.32 21.05
CA ASN A 210 -20.18 -11.49 21.58
C ASN A 210 -20.90 -12.29 20.49
N LYS A 211 -21.53 -11.62 19.53
CA LYS A 211 -22.18 -12.29 18.40
C LYS A 211 -21.19 -12.93 17.43
N VAL A 212 -20.02 -12.32 17.22
CA VAL A 212 -18.91 -12.97 16.53
C VAL A 212 -18.49 -14.24 17.25
N ARG A 213 -18.32 -14.18 18.58
CA ARG A 213 -17.90 -15.32 19.42
C ARG A 213 -18.89 -16.48 19.41
N GLU A 214 -20.19 -16.18 19.43
CA GLU A 214 -21.26 -17.18 19.36
C GLU A 214 -21.42 -17.80 17.95
N GLY A 215 -20.81 -17.19 16.93
CA GLY A 215 -20.92 -17.59 15.54
C GLY A 215 -20.37 -19.00 15.27
N ASP A 216 -21.21 -19.83 14.68
CA ASP A 216 -20.85 -21.15 14.16
C ASP A 216 -21.59 -21.38 12.84
N VAL A 217 -20.83 -21.49 11.76
CA VAL A 217 -21.35 -21.72 10.39
C VAL A 217 -20.80 -23.01 9.79
N ARG A 218 -20.26 -23.91 10.62
CA ARG A 218 -19.61 -25.15 10.18
C ARG A 218 -20.56 -26.09 9.42
N ASP A 219 -21.84 -26.08 9.76
CA ASP A 219 -22.90 -26.85 9.09
C ASP A 219 -23.12 -26.43 7.63
N ARG A 220 -22.70 -25.21 7.26
CA ARG A 220 -22.87 -24.65 5.91
C ARG A 220 -21.72 -24.99 4.96
N LEU A 221 -20.53 -25.30 5.49
CA LEU A 221 -19.32 -25.51 4.67
C LEU A 221 -19.52 -26.54 3.53
N PRO A 222 -20.16 -27.71 3.76
CA PRO A 222 -20.36 -28.70 2.70
C PRO A 222 -21.32 -28.24 1.58
N ARG A 223 -22.09 -27.16 1.79
CA ARG A 223 -23.03 -26.60 0.81
C ARG A 223 -22.40 -25.56 -0.10
N ILE A 224 -21.19 -25.09 0.21
CA ILE A 224 -20.49 -24.11 -0.62
C ILE A 224 -20.09 -24.76 -1.94
N ALA A 225 -20.70 -24.33 -3.04
CA ALA A 225 -20.44 -24.82 -4.39
C ALA A 225 -19.69 -23.82 -5.28
N VAL A 226 -19.53 -22.57 -4.82
CA VAL A 226 -18.80 -21.53 -5.55
C VAL A 226 -17.28 -21.72 -5.41
N PRO A 227 -16.48 -21.33 -6.42
CA PRO A 227 -15.03 -21.31 -6.29
C PRO A 227 -14.61 -20.55 -5.04
N THR A 228 -13.71 -21.14 -4.25
CA THR A 228 -13.29 -20.56 -2.97
C THR A 228 -11.77 -20.53 -2.84
N LEU A 229 -11.22 -19.35 -2.56
CA LEU A 229 -9.82 -19.16 -2.16
C LEU A 229 -9.75 -18.92 -0.66
N ILE A 230 -8.85 -19.63 0.02
CA ILE A 230 -8.52 -19.45 1.43
C ILE A 230 -7.05 -18.98 1.46
N VAL A 231 -6.83 -17.74 1.85
CA VAL A 231 -5.49 -17.16 2.06
C VAL A 231 -5.28 -16.92 3.55
N HIS A 232 -4.19 -17.43 4.11
CA HIS A 232 -4.00 -17.38 5.57
C HIS A 232 -2.55 -17.06 5.94
N ARG A 233 -2.38 -16.14 6.89
CA ARG A 233 -1.14 -15.90 7.63
C ARG A 233 -1.30 -16.47 9.03
N ASP A 234 -0.35 -17.29 9.47
CA ASP A 234 -0.43 -17.94 10.77
C ASP A 234 -0.21 -16.93 11.91
N ASN A 235 -1.23 -16.77 12.75
CA ASN A 235 -1.13 -16.03 14.00
C ASN A 235 -1.60 -16.94 15.14
N PRO A 236 -0.68 -17.66 15.79
CA PRO A 236 -1.02 -18.65 16.82
C PRO A 236 -1.82 -18.07 18.01
N ASP A 237 -1.66 -16.78 18.29
CA ASP A 237 -2.27 -16.11 19.43
C ASP A 237 -3.70 -15.59 19.13
N PHE A 238 -4.11 -15.52 17.85
CA PHE A 238 -5.41 -14.95 17.47
C PHE A 238 -6.14 -15.67 16.34
N SER A 239 -5.45 -16.03 15.25
CA SER A 239 -6.02 -16.70 14.08
C SER A 239 -5.07 -17.81 13.61
N PRO A 240 -5.02 -18.93 14.34
CA PRO A 240 -4.09 -20.03 14.04
C PRO A 240 -4.45 -20.70 12.70
N VAL A 241 -3.44 -21.16 11.96
CA VAL A 241 -3.57 -21.74 10.61
C VAL A 241 -4.52 -22.94 10.54
N GLU A 242 -4.74 -23.64 11.63
CA GLU A 242 -5.70 -24.74 11.74
C GLU A 242 -7.12 -24.32 11.35
N HIS A 243 -7.49 -23.05 11.50
CA HIS A 243 -8.76 -22.54 10.97
C HIS A 243 -8.86 -22.67 9.46
N ALA A 244 -7.79 -22.36 8.73
CA ALA A 244 -7.73 -22.46 7.28
C ALA A 244 -7.73 -23.91 6.80
N HIS A 245 -6.99 -24.79 7.49
CA HIS A 245 -7.05 -26.23 7.22
C HIS A 245 -8.46 -26.79 7.41
N TYR A 246 -9.13 -26.43 8.51
CA TYR A 246 -10.49 -26.88 8.78
C TYR A 246 -11.48 -26.47 7.69
N LEU A 247 -11.37 -25.23 7.20
CA LEU A 247 -12.14 -24.71 6.07
C LEU A 247 -11.83 -25.49 4.79
N ALA A 248 -10.56 -25.66 4.45
CA ALA A 248 -10.12 -26.32 3.22
C ALA A 248 -10.57 -27.79 3.15
N GLU A 249 -10.57 -28.51 4.28
CA GLU A 249 -11.06 -29.88 4.37
C GLU A 249 -12.57 -30.02 4.10
N ARG A 250 -13.36 -28.97 4.32
CA ARG A 250 -14.84 -29.02 4.32
C ARG A 250 -15.49 -28.23 3.20
N ILE A 251 -14.75 -27.34 2.55
CA ILE A 251 -15.19 -26.61 1.36
C ILE A 251 -14.62 -27.32 0.14
N ALA A 252 -15.49 -28.08 -0.54
CA ALA A 252 -15.10 -28.85 -1.72
C ALA A 252 -14.54 -27.95 -2.83
N GLY A 253 -13.37 -28.30 -3.36
CA GLY A 253 -12.72 -27.56 -4.45
C GLY A 253 -12.12 -26.20 -4.05
N SER A 254 -11.98 -25.92 -2.75
CA SER A 254 -11.26 -24.73 -2.28
C SER A 254 -9.75 -24.82 -2.57
N ARG A 255 -9.12 -23.66 -2.81
CA ARG A 255 -7.67 -23.49 -2.89
C ARG A 255 -7.18 -22.87 -1.58
N LEU A 256 -6.31 -23.57 -0.85
CA LEU A 256 -5.63 -23.03 0.33
C LEU A 256 -4.25 -22.49 -0.06
N VAL A 257 -3.93 -21.28 0.39
CA VAL A 257 -2.61 -20.66 0.28
C VAL A 257 -2.20 -20.11 1.64
N GLU A 258 -1.14 -20.67 2.19
CA GLU A 258 -0.50 -20.17 3.42
C GLU A 258 0.60 -19.17 3.05
N LEU A 259 0.60 -18.03 3.73
CA LEU A 259 1.49 -16.90 3.47
C LEU A 259 2.35 -16.61 4.72
N PRO A 260 3.59 -16.11 4.53
CA PRO A 260 4.43 -15.71 5.65
C PRO A 260 3.87 -14.46 6.37
N GLY A 261 4.21 -14.34 7.65
CA GLY A 261 3.83 -13.22 8.52
C GLY A 261 2.80 -13.61 9.58
N SER A 262 2.63 -12.75 10.58
CA SER A 262 1.77 -12.99 11.74
C SER A 262 0.65 -11.94 11.91
N ASP A 263 0.49 -11.01 10.97
CA ASP A 263 -0.58 -10.03 11.04
C ASP A 263 -1.93 -10.62 10.62
N ALA A 264 -2.88 -10.65 11.55
CA ALA A 264 -4.26 -11.03 11.31
C ALA A 264 -5.02 -9.95 10.52
N LEU A 265 -4.64 -8.67 10.67
CA LEU A 265 -5.16 -7.58 9.84
C LEU A 265 -4.67 -7.74 8.40
N TYR A 266 -5.59 -7.97 7.46
CA TYR A 266 -5.25 -8.33 6.07
C TYR A 266 -4.47 -7.25 5.30
N TRP A 267 -4.55 -5.98 5.72
CA TRP A 267 -4.00 -4.82 5.01
C TRP A 267 -2.63 -4.33 5.51
N VAL A 268 -2.05 -4.99 6.52
CA VAL A 268 -0.71 -4.67 7.05
C VAL A 268 0.24 -5.86 6.89
N GLY A 269 1.52 -5.63 7.21
CA GLY A 269 2.60 -6.57 6.92
C GLY A 269 2.93 -6.63 5.42
N ASP A 270 3.46 -7.78 4.97
CA ASP A 270 3.66 -8.03 3.55
C ASP A 270 2.32 -8.46 2.90
N THR A 271 1.69 -7.51 2.21
CA THR A 271 0.37 -7.69 1.59
C THR A 271 0.44 -8.05 0.11
N GLY A 272 1.61 -7.93 -0.53
CA GLY A 272 1.80 -8.19 -1.96
C GLY A 272 1.39 -9.61 -2.34
N PRO A 273 1.96 -10.65 -1.71
CA PRO A 273 1.62 -12.04 -2.00
C PRO A 273 0.12 -12.35 -1.85
N MET A 274 -0.56 -11.78 -0.85
CA MET A 274 -1.99 -11.96 -0.67
C MET A 274 -2.78 -11.33 -1.82
N LEU A 275 -2.44 -10.10 -2.21
CA LEU A 275 -3.10 -9.39 -3.30
C LEU A 275 -2.89 -10.09 -4.65
N ASP A 276 -1.70 -10.65 -4.88
CA ASP A 276 -1.38 -11.40 -6.10
C ASP A 276 -2.21 -12.69 -6.21
N GLU A 277 -2.37 -13.44 -5.12
CA GLU A 277 -3.22 -14.64 -5.09
C GLU A 277 -4.71 -14.29 -5.27
N ILE A 278 -5.17 -13.17 -4.70
CA ILE A 278 -6.54 -12.67 -4.89
C ILE A 278 -6.76 -12.26 -6.34
N GLU A 279 -5.83 -11.54 -6.96
CA GLU A 279 -5.93 -11.12 -8.36
C GLU A 279 -5.90 -12.31 -9.31
N GLU A 280 -4.97 -13.25 -9.12
CA GLU A 280 -4.90 -14.48 -9.91
C GLU A 280 -6.20 -15.26 -9.82
N PHE A 281 -6.77 -15.38 -8.62
CA PHE A 281 -8.03 -16.09 -8.40
C PHE A 281 -9.23 -15.40 -9.06
N ILE A 282 -9.30 -14.06 -9.00
CA ILE A 282 -10.44 -13.31 -9.55
C ILE A 282 -10.34 -13.17 -11.08
N THR A 283 -9.15 -12.94 -11.60
CA THR A 283 -8.94 -12.58 -13.01
C THR A 283 -8.43 -13.74 -13.87
N GLY A 284 -7.90 -14.80 -13.25
CA GLY A 284 -7.20 -15.90 -13.93
C GLY A 284 -5.80 -15.51 -14.43
N VAL A 285 -5.36 -14.28 -14.23
CA VAL A 285 -4.03 -13.78 -14.60
C VAL A 285 -3.29 -13.43 -13.31
N ARG A 286 -2.07 -13.94 -13.15
CA ARG A 286 -1.19 -13.50 -12.07
C ARG A 286 -0.77 -12.06 -12.38
N GLY A 287 -1.54 -11.10 -11.88
CA GLY A 287 -1.20 -9.70 -11.97
C GLY A 287 -0.08 -9.42 -10.99
N GLY A 288 1.15 -9.72 -11.39
CA GLY A 288 2.30 -9.21 -10.67
C GLY A 288 2.29 -7.70 -10.83
N SER A 289 1.85 -6.96 -9.81
CA SER A 289 2.49 -5.67 -9.56
C SER A 289 3.86 -5.96 -8.94
N GLU A 290 4.74 -6.61 -9.69
CA GLU A 290 6.13 -6.22 -9.59
C GLU A 290 6.09 -4.73 -9.92
N VAL A 291 6.34 -3.89 -8.92
CA VAL A 291 6.76 -2.54 -9.21
C VAL A 291 7.91 -2.74 -10.19
N GLU A 292 7.75 -2.37 -11.46
CA GLU A 292 8.71 -2.73 -12.50
C GLU A 292 10.08 -2.24 -12.05
N ARG A 293 10.91 -3.17 -11.57
CA ARG A 293 12.21 -2.85 -11.02
C ARG A 293 13.16 -2.82 -12.18
N LEU A 294 13.54 -1.62 -12.57
CA LEU A 294 14.48 -1.40 -13.64
C LEU A 294 15.83 -1.03 -13.03
N LEU A 295 16.89 -1.75 -13.42
CA LEU A 295 18.24 -1.25 -13.23
C LEU A 295 18.46 -0.07 -14.19
N THR A 296 18.62 1.13 -13.65
CA THR A 296 18.83 2.35 -14.46
C THR A 296 19.92 3.23 -13.86
N THR A 297 20.44 4.15 -14.66
CA THR A 297 21.25 5.26 -14.16
C THR A 297 20.35 6.46 -13.88
N ILE A 298 20.56 7.15 -12.77
CA ILE A 298 19.82 8.34 -12.34
C ILE A 298 20.81 9.48 -12.18
N ALA A 299 20.50 10.61 -12.79
CA ALA A 299 21.24 11.87 -12.66
C ALA A 299 20.36 12.91 -11.95
N PHE A 300 20.96 13.61 -11.00
CA PHE A 300 20.36 14.73 -10.30
C PHE A 300 21.18 15.98 -10.60
N THR A 301 20.54 17.06 -11.01
CA THR A 301 21.18 18.37 -11.16
C THR A 301 20.58 19.37 -10.19
N ASP A 302 21.33 20.41 -9.83
CA ASP A 302 20.89 21.48 -8.94
C ASP A 302 21.67 22.77 -9.22
N ILE A 303 21.04 23.95 -9.16
CA ILE A 303 21.73 25.22 -9.40
C ILE A 303 22.44 25.67 -8.12
N VAL A 304 23.72 26.00 -8.26
CA VAL A 304 24.53 26.44 -7.13
C VAL A 304 24.12 27.84 -6.69
N GLY A 305 23.74 27.97 -5.41
CA GLY A 305 23.38 29.24 -4.79
C GLY A 305 22.10 29.85 -5.37
N SER A 306 21.13 29.01 -5.71
CA SER A 306 19.89 29.43 -6.37
C SER A 306 19.02 30.35 -5.53
N THR A 307 18.97 30.14 -4.21
CA THR A 307 18.22 31.02 -3.30
C THR A 307 18.81 32.44 -3.29
N GLU A 308 20.14 32.57 -3.20
CA GLU A 308 20.82 33.87 -3.22
C GLU A 308 20.64 34.57 -4.57
N ARG A 309 20.72 33.81 -5.68
CA ARG A 309 20.50 34.32 -7.04
C ARG A 309 19.06 34.79 -7.25
N ALA A 310 18.07 34.03 -6.77
CA ALA A 310 16.67 34.40 -6.85
C ALA A 310 16.40 35.72 -6.10
N ALA A 311 16.95 35.86 -4.88
CA ALA A 311 16.83 37.08 -4.09
C ALA A 311 17.49 38.29 -4.76
N ALA A 312 18.63 38.11 -5.44
CA ALA A 312 19.34 39.19 -6.12
C ALA A 312 18.68 39.63 -7.44
N LEU A 313 18.10 38.69 -8.20
CA LEU A 313 17.51 38.95 -9.52
C LEU A 313 16.05 39.40 -9.46
N GLY A 314 15.33 39.00 -8.41
CA GLY A 314 13.88 39.16 -8.29
C GLY A 314 13.10 38.16 -9.14
N ASP A 315 11.87 37.87 -8.73
CA ASP A 315 11.07 36.74 -9.21
C ASP A 315 10.93 36.65 -10.73
N TYR A 316 10.72 37.79 -11.41
CA TYR A 316 10.53 37.82 -12.86
C TYR A 316 11.80 37.39 -13.61
N ARG A 317 12.96 37.96 -13.27
CA ARG A 317 14.23 37.64 -13.94
C ARG A 317 14.76 36.27 -13.54
N TRP A 318 14.47 35.83 -12.33
CA TRP A 318 14.76 34.47 -11.88
C TRP A 318 13.96 33.45 -12.69
N ARG A 319 12.67 33.72 -12.93
CA ARG A 319 11.82 32.86 -13.77
C ARG A 319 12.34 32.77 -15.21
N ASP A 320 12.69 33.89 -15.83
CA ASP A 320 13.26 33.90 -17.19
C ASP A 320 14.59 33.10 -17.25
N LEU A 321 15.40 33.15 -16.19
CA LEU A 321 16.63 32.38 -16.10
C LEU A 321 16.33 30.88 -15.98
N LEU A 322 15.38 30.49 -15.13
CA LEU A 322 14.96 29.10 -14.97
C LEU A 322 14.38 28.54 -16.28
N ASP A 323 13.52 29.29 -16.98
CA ASP A 323 12.96 28.84 -18.28
C ASP A 323 14.06 28.58 -19.33
N ASN A 324 15.14 29.40 -19.31
CA ASN A 324 16.30 29.18 -20.17
C ASN A 324 17.17 28.01 -19.73
N HIS A 325 17.39 27.85 -18.43
CA HIS A 325 18.10 26.71 -17.84
C HIS A 325 17.39 25.40 -18.21
N ASP A 326 16.10 25.31 -17.96
CA ASP A 326 15.29 24.13 -18.22
C ASP A 326 15.32 23.74 -19.70
N ARG A 327 15.29 24.72 -20.60
CA ARG A 327 15.40 24.50 -22.04
C ARG A 327 16.76 23.91 -22.43
N ILE A 328 17.85 24.40 -21.84
CA ILE A 328 19.21 23.87 -22.08
C ILE A 328 19.32 22.44 -21.53
N VAL A 329 18.87 22.20 -20.30
CA VAL A 329 18.93 20.87 -19.68
C VAL A 329 18.11 19.86 -20.47
N ARG A 330 16.87 20.19 -20.83
CA ARG A 330 16.02 19.32 -21.68
C ARG A 330 16.65 19.03 -23.04
N HIS A 331 17.34 20.00 -23.63
CA HIS A 331 18.06 19.79 -24.90
C HIS A 331 19.17 18.75 -24.75
N GLU A 332 20.02 18.87 -23.72
CA GLU A 332 21.09 17.90 -23.48
C GLU A 332 20.52 16.52 -23.07
N LEU A 333 19.47 16.47 -22.25
CA LEU A 333 18.78 15.21 -21.93
C LEU A 333 18.31 14.51 -23.20
N GLN A 334 17.63 15.23 -24.10
CA GLN A 334 17.18 14.66 -25.37
C GLN A 334 18.36 14.18 -26.24
N ARG A 335 19.44 14.98 -26.31
CA ARG A 335 20.63 14.67 -27.11
C ARG A 335 21.34 13.39 -26.68
N PHE A 336 21.37 13.10 -25.38
CA PHE A 336 22.04 11.93 -24.81
C PHE A 336 21.08 10.78 -24.46
N GLY A 337 19.80 10.88 -24.85
CA GLY A 337 18.80 9.84 -24.59
C GLY A 337 18.39 9.71 -23.13
N GLY A 338 18.48 10.79 -22.35
CA GLY A 338 17.96 10.89 -21.01
C GLY A 338 16.45 11.12 -20.99
N ARG A 339 15.77 10.47 -20.05
CA ARG A 339 14.34 10.69 -19.76
C ARG A 339 14.22 11.57 -18.51
N GLU A 340 13.66 12.76 -18.66
CA GLU A 340 13.23 13.60 -17.54
C GLU A 340 12.18 12.84 -16.71
N VAL A 341 12.42 12.73 -15.40
CA VAL A 341 11.49 12.12 -14.44
C VAL A 341 10.62 13.22 -13.84
N ASN A 342 11.27 14.20 -13.23
CA ASN A 342 10.65 15.40 -12.67
C ASN A 342 11.68 16.52 -12.51
N THR A 343 11.19 17.70 -12.13
CA THR A 343 12.01 18.81 -11.63
C THR A 343 11.78 18.96 -10.13
N ALA A 344 12.86 19.23 -9.40
CA ALA A 344 12.84 19.44 -7.96
C ALA A 344 13.36 20.86 -7.66
N GLY A 345 12.45 21.83 -7.65
CA GLY A 345 12.82 23.24 -7.55
C GLY A 345 13.51 23.72 -8.82
N ASP A 346 14.78 24.04 -8.70
CA ASP A 346 15.69 24.49 -9.75
C ASP A 346 16.58 23.36 -10.33
N GLY A 347 16.40 22.13 -9.85
CA GLY A 347 17.11 20.94 -10.28
C GLY A 347 16.29 19.98 -11.14
N PHE A 348 16.98 19.07 -11.83
CA PHE A 348 16.36 17.98 -12.62
C PHE A 348 16.67 16.61 -12.03
N VAL A 349 15.71 15.71 -12.14
CA VAL A 349 15.92 14.27 -11.99
C VAL A 349 15.70 13.61 -13.35
N ALA A 350 16.70 12.89 -13.83
CA ALA A 350 16.65 12.22 -15.12
C ALA A 350 17.18 10.78 -15.02
N THR A 351 16.66 9.91 -15.88
CA THR A 351 17.08 8.51 -15.98
C THR A 351 17.71 8.21 -17.34
N PHE A 352 18.68 7.30 -17.34
CA PHE A 352 19.41 6.86 -18.53
C PHE A 352 19.59 5.34 -18.50
N SER A 353 19.37 4.70 -19.65
CA SER A 353 19.70 3.28 -19.84
C SER A 353 21.22 3.05 -19.95
N SER A 354 22.01 4.09 -20.25
CA SER A 354 23.47 4.02 -20.39
C SER A 354 24.17 4.92 -19.35
N PRO A 355 25.00 4.34 -18.46
CA PRO A 355 25.83 5.10 -17.53
C PRO A 355 26.76 6.10 -18.21
N SER A 356 27.40 5.72 -19.32
CA SER A 356 28.28 6.62 -20.07
C SER A 356 27.52 7.78 -20.73
N ALA A 357 26.28 7.55 -21.17
CA ALA A 357 25.44 8.61 -21.71
C ALA A 357 25.04 9.61 -20.60
N ALA A 358 24.69 9.12 -19.41
CA ALA A 358 24.41 9.99 -18.25
C ALA A 358 25.61 10.87 -17.89
N ILE A 359 26.82 10.30 -17.87
CA ILE A 359 28.05 11.04 -17.56
C ILE A 359 28.34 12.10 -18.64
N ALA A 360 28.22 11.75 -19.92
CA ALA A 360 28.41 12.69 -21.02
C ALA A 360 27.36 13.81 -21.02
N CYS A 361 26.10 13.48 -20.70
CA CYS A 361 25.03 14.46 -20.57
C CYS A 361 25.30 15.43 -19.42
N ALA A 362 25.71 14.92 -18.25
CA ALA A 362 26.04 15.75 -17.10
C ALA A 362 27.20 16.71 -17.40
N ASP A 363 28.25 16.23 -18.05
CA ASP A 363 29.39 17.05 -18.45
C ASP A 363 28.97 18.18 -19.42
N ALA A 364 28.12 17.84 -20.41
CA ALA A 364 27.59 18.82 -21.35
C ALA A 364 26.65 19.84 -20.70
N ILE A 365 25.79 19.41 -19.76
CA ILE A 365 24.90 20.30 -19.01
C ILE A 365 25.73 21.32 -18.23
N VAL A 366 26.78 20.88 -17.53
CA VAL A 366 27.63 21.79 -16.77
C VAL A 366 28.25 22.85 -17.68
N ASP A 367 28.75 22.49 -18.86
CA ASP A 367 29.29 23.48 -19.81
C ASP A 367 28.20 24.40 -20.38
N ALA A 368 27.06 23.85 -20.77
CA ALA A 368 26.01 24.58 -21.48
C ALA A 368 25.37 25.67 -20.61
N VAL A 369 25.20 25.44 -19.32
CA VAL A 369 24.55 26.43 -18.42
C VAL A 369 25.44 27.64 -18.09
N HIS A 370 26.75 27.57 -18.33
CA HIS A 370 27.66 28.70 -18.11
C HIS A 370 27.28 29.94 -18.92
N VAL A 371 26.65 29.76 -20.10
CA VAL A 371 26.17 30.89 -20.93
C VAL A 371 25.10 31.72 -20.24
N LEU A 372 24.41 31.15 -19.24
CA LEU A 372 23.43 31.83 -18.40
C LEU A 372 24.06 32.48 -17.15
N GLY A 373 25.39 32.39 -17.00
CA GLY A 373 26.12 32.87 -15.83
C GLY A 373 25.83 32.08 -14.56
N ILE A 374 25.34 30.84 -14.68
CA ILE A 374 25.05 29.95 -13.56
C ILE A 374 26.00 28.75 -13.57
N GLU A 375 26.15 28.14 -12.40
CA GLU A 375 26.84 26.89 -12.23
C GLU A 375 25.85 25.87 -11.67
N VAL A 376 25.99 24.62 -12.09
CA VAL A 376 25.21 23.51 -11.56
C VAL A 376 26.13 22.49 -10.94
N ARG A 377 25.59 21.70 -10.03
CA ARG A 377 26.22 20.50 -9.49
C ARG A 377 25.43 19.29 -9.94
N VAL A 378 26.12 18.20 -10.23
CA VAL A 378 25.48 16.97 -10.74
C VAL A 378 25.93 15.75 -9.95
N GLY A 379 24.98 14.91 -9.57
CA GLY A 379 25.24 13.60 -8.96
C GLY A 379 24.65 12.46 -9.78
N ILE A 380 25.41 11.39 -9.97
CA ILE A 380 24.97 10.23 -10.75
C ILE A 380 25.17 8.92 -9.97
N HIS A 381 24.15 8.08 -10.00
CA HIS A 381 24.17 6.74 -9.43
C HIS A 381 23.47 5.75 -10.36
N ALA A 382 23.87 4.47 -10.31
CA ALA A 382 23.19 3.38 -10.99
C ALA A 382 22.74 2.33 -9.98
N GLY A 383 21.47 1.94 -10.07
CA GLY A 383 20.85 0.99 -9.16
C GLY A 383 19.42 0.65 -9.59
N GLU A 384 18.81 -0.30 -8.89
CA GLU A 384 17.41 -0.67 -9.14
C GLU A 384 16.48 0.42 -8.64
N VAL A 385 15.54 0.82 -9.51
CA VAL A 385 14.45 1.74 -9.16
C VAL A 385 13.11 1.09 -9.36
N GLU A 386 12.17 1.51 -8.54
CA GLU A 386 10.76 1.23 -8.68
C GLU A 386 10.13 2.23 -9.66
N VAL A 387 9.64 1.77 -10.81
CA VAL A 387 8.94 2.65 -11.77
C VAL A 387 7.48 2.85 -11.35
N ARG A 388 7.06 4.12 -11.24
CA ARG A 388 5.68 4.51 -10.89
C ARG A 388 5.14 5.48 -11.95
N GLY A 389 4.70 4.92 -13.07
CA GLY A 389 4.29 5.71 -14.25
C GLY A 389 5.46 6.50 -14.83
N ALA A 390 5.41 7.84 -14.74
CA ALA A 390 6.49 8.71 -15.19
C ALA A 390 7.60 8.90 -14.12
N ASP A 391 7.32 8.57 -12.85
CA ASP A 391 8.23 8.79 -11.72
C ASP A 391 9.04 7.54 -11.37
N VAL A 392 10.09 7.72 -10.56
CA VAL A 392 10.92 6.63 -10.02
C VAL A 392 11.09 6.74 -8.51
N ALA A 393 11.09 5.62 -7.81
CA ALA A 393 11.25 5.53 -6.37
C ALA A 393 12.31 4.47 -5.96
N GLY A 394 12.68 4.47 -4.69
CA GLY A 394 13.57 3.46 -4.10
C GLY A 394 14.94 3.98 -3.69
N MET A 395 15.76 3.09 -3.12
CA MET A 395 17.05 3.45 -2.53
C MET A 395 18.02 4.10 -3.52
N ALA A 396 18.03 3.68 -4.79
CA ALA A 396 18.88 4.25 -5.82
C ALA A 396 18.60 5.76 -6.06
N VAL A 397 17.33 6.18 -5.97
CA VAL A 397 16.91 7.59 -6.08
C VAL A 397 17.50 8.40 -4.93
N HIS A 398 17.39 7.90 -3.70
CA HIS A 398 17.94 8.57 -2.52
C HIS A 398 19.47 8.66 -2.57
N ILE A 399 20.16 7.60 -3.00
CA ILE A 399 21.62 7.62 -3.17
C ILE A 399 22.02 8.69 -4.19
N GLY A 400 21.42 8.69 -5.38
CA GLY A 400 21.72 9.68 -6.43
C GLY A 400 21.55 11.13 -5.95
N ALA A 401 20.46 11.42 -5.24
CA ALA A 401 20.22 12.77 -4.70
C ALA A 401 21.28 13.18 -3.66
N ARG A 402 21.75 12.23 -2.84
CA ARG A 402 22.80 12.49 -1.84
C ARG A 402 24.17 12.65 -2.47
N VAL A 403 24.46 11.92 -3.55
CA VAL A 403 25.67 12.13 -4.36
C VAL A 403 25.67 13.55 -4.96
N ALA A 404 24.54 14.02 -5.51
CA ALA A 404 24.44 15.37 -6.07
C ALA A 404 24.61 16.46 -5.01
N ALA A 405 24.04 16.27 -3.83
CA ALA A 405 24.15 17.24 -2.73
C ALA A 405 25.60 17.43 -2.24
N LEU A 406 26.48 16.44 -2.45
CA LEU A 406 27.90 16.50 -2.10
C LEU A 406 28.78 17.04 -3.24
N ALA A 407 28.24 17.20 -4.44
CA ALA A 407 28.98 17.76 -5.57
C ALA A 407 29.16 19.28 -5.40
N GLY A 408 30.37 19.76 -5.70
CA GLY A 408 30.70 21.18 -5.75
C GLY A 408 30.17 21.89 -7.00
N PRO A 409 30.46 23.20 -7.14
CA PRO A 409 30.10 23.96 -8.33
C PRO A 409 30.79 23.43 -9.58
N SER A 410 30.03 23.29 -10.67
CA SER A 410 30.51 22.81 -11.96
C SER A 410 31.16 21.41 -11.90
N GLU A 411 30.74 20.62 -10.92
CA GLU A 411 31.24 19.28 -10.64
C GLU A 411 30.20 18.20 -10.95
N VAL A 412 30.69 17.10 -11.54
CA VAL A 412 29.92 15.86 -11.71
C VAL A 412 30.51 14.82 -10.76
N LEU A 413 29.72 14.42 -9.76
CA LEU A 413 30.09 13.41 -8.78
C LEU A 413 29.33 12.11 -9.05
N VAL A 414 30.02 10.98 -8.91
CA VAL A 414 29.45 9.65 -9.17
C VAL A 414 29.73 8.67 -8.04
N SER A 415 28.80 7.75 -7.81
CA SER A 415 29.01 6.61 -6.88
C SER A 415 30.04 5.60 -7.41
N SER A 416 30.64 4.81 -6.52
CA SER A 416 31.51 3.67 -6.87
C SER A 416 30.85 2.70 -7.85
N THR A 417 29.57 2.37 -7.64
CA THR A 417 28.78 1.50 -8.52
C THR A 417 28.81 1.99 -9.97
N LEU A 418 28.56 3.28 -10.20
CA LEU A 418 28.59 3.85 -11.54
C LEU A 418 30.00 3.79 -12.14
N ARG A 419 31.02 4.14 -11.35
CA ARG A 419 32.44 4.12 -11.76
C ARG A 419 32.87 2.71 -12.19
N ASP A 420 32.46 1.70 -11.43
CA ASP A 420 32.76 0.30 -11.73
C ASP A 420 32.09 -0.15 -13.04
N ILE A 421 30.83 0.23 -13.28
CA ILE A 421 30.11 -0.13 -14.51
C ILE A 421 30.78 0.47 -15.76
N VAL A 422 31.34 1.68 -15.68
CA VAL A 422 32.00 2.34 -16.82
C VAL A 422 33.50 2.04 -16.93
N THR A 423 33.98 0.99 -16.26
CA THR A 423 35.38 0.54 -16.38
C THR A 423 35.70 0.23 -17.85
N GLY A 424 36.81 0.80 -18.35
CA GLY A 424 37.21 0.67 -19.76
C GLY A 424 36.60 1.74 -20.70
N SER A 425 35.76 2.65 -20.18
CA SER A 425 35.34 3.84 -20.91
C SER A 425 36.43 4.91 -20.96
N ARG A 426 36.21 5.96 -21.77
CA ARG A 426 37.12 7.12 -21.86
C ARG A 426 37.06 8.05 -20.64
N HIS A 427 36.08 7.86 -19.74
CA HIS A 427 35.88 8.75 -18.59
C HIS A 427 36.94 8.51 -17.53
N ARG A 428 37.52 9.58 -17.01
CA ARG A 428 38.51 9.56 -15.92
C ARG A 428 37.90 10.14 -14.66
N PHE A 429 38.31 9.60 -13.52
CA PHE A 429 37.72 9.97 -12.23
C PHE A 429 38.80 10.24 -11.18
N GLY A 430 38.63 11.30 -10.41
CA GLY A 430 39.37 11.57 -9.19
C GLY A 430 38.63 11.00 -7.98
N ASP A 431 39.34 10.29 -7.10
CA ASP A 431 38.76 9.72 -5.89
C ASP A 431 38.42 10.82 -4.85
N ARG A 432 37.24 10.72 -4.25
CA ARG A 432 36.76 11.62 -3.18
C ARG A 432 36.62 10.92 -1.83
N GLY A 433 37.07 9.68 -1.73
CA GLY A 433 37.05 8.90 -0.51
C GLY A 433 35.65 8.39 -0.15
N GLU A 434 35.56 7.75 1.01
CA GLU A 434 34.32 7.20 1.55
C GLU A 434 33.59 8.23 2.39
N THR A 435 32.28 8.39 2.14
CA THR A 435 31.41 9.30 2.87
C THR A 435 30.12 8.58 3.26
N PRO A 436 29.66 8.69 4.52
CA PRO A 436 28.33 8.23 4.89
C PRO A 436 27.28 9.14 4.24
N LEU A 437 26.30 8.55 3.56
CA LEU A 437 25.19 9.30 2.98
C LEU A 437 24.01 9.29 3.96
N LYS A 438 23.45 10.47 4.26
CA LYS A 438 22.34 10.61 5.22
C LYS A 438 21.16 9.72 4.82
N GLY A 439 20.82 8.76 5.69
CA GLY A 439 19.68 7.84 5.52
C GLY A 439 19.96 6.65 4.60
N VAL A 440 21.21 6.44 4.17
CA VAL A 440 21.61 5.29 3.36
C VAL A 440 22.55 4.41 4.19
N PRO A 441 22.29 3.09 4.28
CA PRO A 441 23.20 2.15 4.96
C PRO A 441 24.60 2.12 4.32
N GLY A 442 25.62 1.98 5.16
CA GLY A 442 27.02 1.80 4.73
C GLY A 442 27.78 3.09 4.41
N ALA A 443 29.06 2.92 4.08
CA ALA A 443 29.92 3.99 3.59
C ALA A 443 30.02 3.92 2.07
N TRP A 444 29.94 5.07 1.40
CA TRP A 444 29.90 5.14 -0.05
C TRP A 444 31.12 5.88 -0.57
N ARG A 445 31.89 5.23 -1.43
CA ARG A 445 33.04 5.86 -2.09
C ARG A 445 32.57 6.64 -3.31
N LEU A 446 32.97 7.90 -3.39
CA LEU A 446 32.54 8.83 -4.44
C LEU A 446 33.72 9.22 -5.33
N TYR A 447 33.39 9.60 -6.56
CA TYR A 447 34.36 9.91 -7.60
C TYR A 447 33.93 11.15 -8.37
N ALA A 448 34.83 12.12 -8.52
CA ALA A 448 34.58 13.31 -9.34
C ALA A 448 35.04 13.05 -10.78
N LEU A 449 34.22 13.36 -11.77
CA LEU A 449 34.61 13.30 -13.18
C LEU A 449 35.77 14.27 -13.44
N VAL A 450 36.85 13.79 -14.05
CA VAL A 450 37.93 14.64 -14.54
C VAL A 450 37.50 15.23 -15.86
N ARG A 451 37.13 16.52 -15.83
CA ARG A 451 36.60 17.26 -16.98
C ARG A 451 37.77 17.89 -17.76
N GLU A 452 37.84 17.63 -19.07
CA GLU A 452 38.80 18.31 -19.95
C GLU A 452 38.25 19.69 -20.26
N HIS A 453 38.74 20.72 -19.57
CA HIS A 453 38.34 22.09 -19.85
C HIS A 453 38.72 22.45 -21.30
N ALA A 454 37.73 22.73 -22.14
CA ALA A 454 37.96 23.54 -23.33
C ALA A 454 38.31 24.96 -22.87
N GLY A 455 39.58 25.18 -22.52
CA GLY A 455 40.10 26.51 -22.26
C GLY A 455 39.89 27.37 -23.49
N VAL A 456 38.87 28.23 -23.45
CA VAL A 456 38.76 29.35 -24.38
C VAL A 456 39.98 30.22 -24.12
N ARG A 457 41.01 30.10 -24.97
CA ARG A 457 42.05 31.11 -25.06
C ARG A 457 41.37 32.45 -25.32
N ARG A 458 41.46 33.36 -24.37
CA ARG A 458 41.47 34.80 -24.63
C ARG A 458 42.78 35.37 -24.10
#